data_AF-A4JWG1-F1
#
_entry.id   AF-A4JWG1-F1
#
_cell.length_a   1.000
_cell.length_b   1.000
_cell.length_c   1.000
_cell.angle_alpha   90.00
_cell.angle_beta   90.00
_cell.angle_gamma   90.00
#
_symmetry.space_group_name_H-M   'P 1'
#
loop_
_entity.id
_entity.type
_entity.pdbx_description
1 polymer ?
#
loop_
_entity_poly.entity_id
_entity_poly.type
_entity_poly.pdbx_seq_one_letter_code
_entity_poly.pdbx_strand_id
1 'polypeptide(L)'
;MKRFVIAALLASLAAPAFADTDDLDRGVRDAVTAFRSGSDADALVTRAQLCYSGVDTHGGRDKSAGDQLDYCFAFEMTSARLLNKAGRVPHDSPKYFSNQEIATRAAYNLERARVLSLPEEFNPYIITRAKYVGGKIKDLS
;
A
#
# COMPACT_ATOMS: atom_id res chain seq x y z
N MET A 1 17.93 -44.76 -28.37
CA MET A 1 18.31 -43.35 -28.16
C MET A 1 17.13 -42.60 -27.56
N LYS A 2 17.22 -42.17 -26.30
CA LYS A 2 16.18 -41.41 -25.59
C LYS A 2 16.23 -39.96 -26.09
N ARG A 3 15.16 -39.47 -26.72
CA ARG A 3 14.99 -38.03 -27.02
C ARG A 3 14.20 -37.42 -25.88
N PHE A 4 14.88 -36.78 -24.95
CA PHE A 4 14.29 -35.74 -24.10
C PHE A 4 14.38 -34.44 -24.88
N VAL A 5 13.25 -33.90 -25.34
CA VAL A 5 13.17 -32.51 -25.78
C VAL A 5 12.51 -31.73 -24.65
N ILE A 6 13.36 -31.00 -23.95
CA ILE A 6 13.00 -30.01 -22.93
C ILE A 6 12.33 -28.85 -23.68
N ALA A 7 11.00 -28.78 -23.59
CA ALA A 7 10.22 -27.64 -24.06
C ALA A 7 9.35 -27.14 -22.90
N ALA A 8 10.00 -26.56 -21.90
CA ALA A 8 9.32 -25.89 -20.79
C ALA A 8 10.12 -24.65 -20.34
N LEU A 9 10.62 -23.87 -21.30
CA LEU A 9 11.40 -22.67 -21.03
C LEU A 9 10.76 -21.42 -21.65
N LEU A 10 9.43 -21.27 -21.55
CA LEU A 10 8.71 -20.06 -22.01
C LEU A 10 7.52 -19.68 -21.11
N ALA A 11 7.51 -20.08 -19.83
CA ALA A 11 6.48 -19.67 -18.88
C ALA A 11 6.95 -18.64 -17.83
N SER A 12 8.17 -18.10 -17.97
CA SER A 12 8.73 -17.11 -17.06
C SER A 12 8.82 -15.72 -17.71
N LEU A 13 7.77 -15.30 -18.44
CA LEU A 13 7.50 -13.87 -18.59
C LEU A 13 7.05 -13.40 -17.21
N ALA A 14 8.03 -12.99 -16.43
CA ALA A 14 7.91 -12.46 -15.08
C ALA A 14 6.86 -11.35 -15.06
N ALA A 15 5.63 -11.68 -14.67
CA ALA A 15 4.88 -10.75 -13.86
C ALA A 15 5.78 -10.46 -12.65
N PRO A 16 6.17 -9.20 -12.38
CA PRO A 16 6.95 -8.89 -11.19
C PRO A 16 6.18 -9.48 -10.02
N ALA A 17 6.87 -10.36 -9.29
CA ALA A 17 6.25 -11.19 -8.28
C ALA A 17 5.58 -10.30 -7.25
N PHE A 18 4.26 -10.20 -7.33
CA PHE A 18 3.37 -9.72 -6.29
C PHE A 18 3.35 -10.76 -5.15
N ALA A 19 4.52 -11.14 -4.67
CA ALA A 19 4.71 -12.33 -3.85
C ALA A 19 4.81 -12.00 -2.36
N ASP A 20 5.24 -10.79 -2.02
CA ASP A 20 5.21 -10.32 -0.63
C ASP A 20 4.08 -9.30 -0.46
N THR A 21 3.08 -9.68 0.32
CA THR A 21 1.94 -8.84 0.67
C THR A 21 1.86 -8.59 2.17
N ASP A 22 2.87 -8.99 2.94
CA ASP A 22 2.83 -8.96 4.40
C ASP A 22 2.71 -7.53 4.93
N ASP A 23 3.43 -6.60 4.32
CA ASP A 23 3.39 -5.19 4.68
C ASP A 23 2.11 -4.49 4.21
N LEU A 24 1.55 -4.88 3.05
CA LEU A 24 0.21 -4.45 2.64
C LEU A 24 -0.86 -4.93 3.63
N ASP A 25 -0.82 -6.21 4.00
CA ASP A 25 -1.75 -6.81 4.96
C ASP A 25 -1.62 -6.17 6.34
N ARG A 26 -0.39 -5.90 6.79
CA ARG A 26 -0.12 -5.20 8.04
C ARG A 26 -0.70 -3.78 8.01
N GLY A 27 -0.49 -3.01 6.94
CA GLY A 27 -1.07 -1.67 6.79
C GLY A 27 -2.60 -1.68 6.88
N VAL A 28 -3.27 -2.65 6.23
CA VAL A 28 -4.73 -2.82 6.32
C VAL A 28 -5.16 -3.15 7.75
N ARG A 29 -4.55 -4.16 8.37
CA ARG A 29 -4.90 -4.60 9.74
C ARG A 29 -4.70 -3.48 10.75
N ASP A 30 -3.61 -2.74 10.66
CA ASP A 30 -3.28 -1.67 11.59
C ASP A 30 -4.25 -0.50 11.46
N ALA A 31 -4.62 -0.12 10.24
CA ALA A 31 -5.62 0.92 10.01
C ALA A 31 -7.01 0.50 10.52
N VAL A 32 -7.42 -0.75 10.28
CA VAL A 32 -8.69 -1.30 10.78
C VAL A 32 -8.68 -1.39 12.30
N THR A 33 -7.57 -1.83 12.90
CA THR A 33 -7.42 -1.92 14.36
C THR A 33 -7.52 -0.53 14.98
N ALA A 34 -6.77 0.44 14.47
CA ALA A 34 -6.80 1.82 14.94
C ALA A 34 -8.19 2.46 14.82
N PHE A 35 -8.93 2.15 13.76
CA PHE A 35 -10.30 2.63 13.59
C PHE A 35 -11.29 1.94 14.55
N ARG A 36 -11.17 0.62 14.75
CA ARG A 36 -12.10 -0.20 15.57
C ARG A 36 -11.86 -0.07 17.07
N SER A 37 -10.63 0.20 17.51
CA SER A 37 -10.31 0.39 18.92
C SER A 37 -10.89 1.69 19.50
N GLY A 38 -11.63 2.47 18.70
CA GLY A 38 -12.26 3.73 19.11
C GLY A 38 -11.26 4.82 19.48
N SER A 39 -9.97 4.62 19.19
CA SER A 39 -8.83 5.38 19.74
C SER A 39 -8.60 6.73 19.08
N ASP A 40 -9.66 7.44 18.70
CA ASP A 40 -9.68 8.69 17.93
C ASP A 40 -9.40 8.56 16.43
N ALA A 41 -10.33 9.11 15.64
CA ALA A 41 -10.07 9.40 14.23
C ALA A 41 -8.79 10.24 14.08
N ASP A 42 -8.49 11.10 15.06
CA ASP A 42 -7.28 11.91 15.12
C ASP A 42 -6.01 11.06 15.24
N ALA A 43 -6.03 9.93 15.97
CA ALA A 43 -4.89 9.02 16.03
C ALA A 43 -4.68 8.27 14.71
N LEU A 44 -5.78 7.81 14.07
CA LEU A 44 -5.73 7.23 12.73
C LEU A 44 -5.16 8.24 11.72
N VAL A 45 -5.59 9.49 11.82
CA VAL A 45 -5.15 10.59 10.94
C VAL A 45 -3.70 10.94 11.16
N THR A 46 -3.27 11.09 12.42
CA THR A 46 -1.88 11.35 12.78
C THR A 46 -0.98 10.24 12.25
N ARG A 47 -1.36 8.97 12.46
CA ARG A 47 -0.58 7.83 11.98
C ARG A 47 -0.54 7.74 10.46
N ALA A 48 -1.65 8.05 9.78
CA ALA A 48 -1.67 8.15 8.33
C ALA A 48 -0.73 9.26 7.86
N GLN A 49 -0.73 10.43 8.51
CA GLN A 49 0.16 11.56 8.20
C GLN A 49 1.65 11.25 8.38
N LEU A 50 2.02 10.37 9.30
CA LEU A 50 3.40 9.88 9.40
C LEU A 50 3.84 9.10 8.15
N CYS A 51 2.89 8.48 7.43
CA CYS A 51 3.14 7.80 6.18
C CYS A 51 3.38 8.76 4.99
N TYR A 52 3.25 10.08 5.17
CA TYR A 52 3.52 11.07 4.13
C TYR A 52 4.91 10.90 3.47
N SER A 53 5.90 10.51 4.28
CA SER A 53 7.27 10.26 3.82
C SER A 53 7.50 8.87 3.22
N GLY A 54 6.52 7.98 3.34
CA GLY A 54 6.65 6.58 2.93
C GLY A 54 7.51 5.71 3.86
N VAL A 55 7.79 6.22 5.07
CA VAL A 55 8.54 5.49 6.11
C VAL A 55 7.56 4.89 7.11
N ASP A 56 7.64 3.58 7.29
CA ASP A 56 6.89 2.92 8.35
C ASP A 56 7.57 3.12 9.72
N THR A 57 7.06 4.09 10.46
CA THR A 57 7.50 4.41 11.82
C THR A 57 6.99 3.42 12.87
N HIS A 58 6.16 2.45 12.50
CA HIS A 58 5.42 1.55 13.40
C HIS A 58 5.77 0.06 13.16
N GLY A 59 7.03 -0.23 12.85
CA GLY A 59 7.54 -1.61 12.79
C GLY A 59 8.45 -1.91 11.61
N GLY A 60 8.67 -0.94 10.70
CA GLY A 60 9.37 -1.16 9.44
C GLY A 60 10.84 -0.74 9.41
N ARG A 61 11.49 -0.50 10.56
CA ARG A 61 12.89 0.00 10.58
C ARG A 61 13.87 -0.91 9.84
N ASP A 62 13.65 -2.22 9.89
CA ASP A 62 14.51 -3.22 9.24
C ASP A 62 13.96 -3.70 7.89
N LYS A 63 12.88 -3.09 7.40
CA LYS A 63 12.21 -3.45 6.15
C LYS A 63 12.82 -2.70 4.97
N SER A 64 12.73 -3.28 3.77
CA SER A 64 13.17 -2.59 2.56
C SER A 64 12.33 -1.32 2.33
N ALA A 65 12.83 -0.40 1.52
CA ALA A 65 12.06 0.80 1.21
C ALA A 65 10.73 0.48 0.50
N GLY A 66 10.70 -0.56 -0.35
CA GLY A 66 9.48 -1.03 -1.00
C GLY A 66 8.45 -1.53 0.01
N ASP A 67 8.89 -2.33 0.98
CA ASP A 67 8.03 -2.87 2.03
C ASP A 67 7.45 -1.77 2.92
N GLN A 68 8.28 -0.78 3.31
CA GLN A 68 7.82 0.37 4.09
C GLN A 68 6.77 1.18 3.31
N LEU A 69 6.97 1.37 2.01
CA LEU A 69 6.03 2.06 1.14
C LEU A 69 4.73 1.29 0.95
N ASP A 70 4.81 -0.03 0.84
CA ASP A 70 3.65 -0.91 0.74
C ASP A 70 2.79 -0.83 2.00
N TYR A 71 3.42 -0.88 3.18
CA TYR A 71 2.73 -0.64 4.44
C TYR A 71 2.05 0.76 4.45
N CYS A 72 2.80 1.82 4.14
CA CYS A 72 2.29 3.19 4.17
C CYS A 72 1.10 3.37 3.22
N PHE A 73 1.23 2.90 1.99
CA PHE A 73 0.19 2.96 0.98
C PHE A 73 -1.09 2.23 1.42
N ALA A 74 -0.95 1.00 1.93
CA ALA A 74 -2.08 0.22 2.42
C ALA A 74 -2.77 0.87 3.62
N PHE A 75 -1.98 1.41 4.56
CA PHE A 75 -2.49 2.11 5.74
C PHE A 75 -3.29 3.36 5.35
N GLU A 76 -2.73 4.21 4.48
CA GLU A 76 -3.38 5.45 4.03
C GLU A 76 -4.66 5.19 3.23
N MET A 77 -4.62 4.26 2.27
CA MET A 77 -5.80 3.87 1.50
C MET A 77 -6.92 3.32 2.39
N THR A 78 -6.56 2.46 3.35
CA THR A 78 -7.53 1.87 4.28
C THR A 78 -8.11 2.94 5.20
N SER A 79 -7.27 3.82 5.74
CA SER A 79 -7.68 4.95 6.58
C SER A 79 -8.66 5.86 5.85
N ALA A 80 -8.32 6.27 4.63
CA ALA A 80 -9.19 7.10 3.79
C ALA A 80 -10.56 6.43 3.58
N ARG A 81 -10.59 5.14 3.26
CA ARG A 81 -11.85 4.43 3.02
C ARG A 81 -12.71 4.31 4.29
N LEU A 82 -12.09 4.01 5.43
CA LEU A 82 -12.79 3.93 6.72
C LEU A 82 -13.34 5.29 7.15
N LEU A 83 -12.54 6.36 7.06
CA LEU A 83 -12.95 7.72 7.40
C LEU A 83 -14.07 8.22 6.48
N ASN A 84 -13.98 7.98 5.17
CA ASN A 84 -15.04 8.32 4.21
C ASN A 84 -16.34 7.55 4.52
N LYS A 85 -16.27 6.23 4.74
CA LYS A 85 -17.46 5.41 5.07
C LYS A 85 -18.14 5.89 6.37
N ALA A 86 -17.35 6.37 7.32
CA ALA A 86 -17.84 6.85 8.61
C ALA A 86 -18.27 8.33 8.61
N GLY A 87 -18.05 9.09 7.53
CA GLY A 87 -18.28 10.53 7.52
C GLY A 87 -17.35 11.31 8.46
N ARG A 88 -16.14 10.79 8.72
CA ARG A 88 -15.16 11.33 9.69
C ARG A 88 -13.87 11.84 9.04
N VAL A 89 -13.88 12.14 7.74
CA VAL A 89 -12.72 12.75 7.07
C VAL A 89 -12.43 14.10 7.74
N PRO A 90 -11.20 14.36 8.22
CA PRO A 90 -10.88 15.63 8.87
C PRO A 90 -11.12 16.82 7.94
N HIS A 91 -11.80 17.85 8.48
CA HIS A 91 -12.14 19.06 7.73
C HIS A 91 -10.92 19.90 7.34
N ASP A 92 -9.84 19.83 8.11
CA ASP A 92 -8.58 20.53 7.90
C ASP A 92 -7.65 19.79 6.91
N SER A 93 -7.83 18.46 6.76
CA SER A 93 -7.02 17.59 5.91
C SER A 93 -7.81 16.79 4.86
N PRO A 94 -8.85 17.32 4.19
CA PRO A 94 -9.69 16.53 3.29
C PRO A 94 -8.93 16.03 2.06
N LYS A 95 -7.95 16.81 1.58
CA LYS A 95 -7.09 16.43 0.46
C LYS A 95 -6.19 15.26 0.81
N TYR A 96 -5.69 15.19 2.04
CA TYR A 96 -4.76 14.15 2.50
C TYR A 96 -5.31 12.74 2.24
N PHE A 97 -6.60 12.54 2.51
CA PHE A 97 -7.32 11.27 2.39
C PHE A 97 -8.01 11.08 1.04
N SER A 98 -7.71 11.90 0.03
CA SER A 98 -8.19 11.66 -1.32
C SER A 98 -7.33 10.59 -2.01
N ASN A 99 -7.96 9.73 -2.81
CA ASN A 99 -7.25 8.69 -3.57
C ASN A 99 -6.16 9.28 -4.48
N GLN A 100 -6.41 10.47 -5.04
CA GLN A 100 -5.45 11.16 -5.90
C GLN A 100 -4.20 11.57 -5.12
N GLU A 101 -4.35 12.21 -3.96
CA GLU A 101 -3.20 12.63 -3.15
C GLU A 101 -2.42 11.44 -2.58
N ILE A 102 -3.11 10.36 -2.19
CA ILE A 102 -2.45 9.12 -1.76
C ILE A 102 -1.60 8.55 -2.91
N ALA A 103 -2.15 8.49 -4.13
CA ALA A 103 -1.40 8.01 -5.29
C ALA A 103 -0.21 8.91 -5.64
N THR A 104 -0.39 10.24 -5.59
CA THR A 104 0.69 11.23 -5.82
C THR A 104 1.83 11.06 -4.81
N ARG A 105 1.51 10.90 -3.51
CA ARG A 105 2.52 10.66 -2.48
C ARG A 105 3.23 9.34 -2.68
N ALA A 106 2.50 8.28 -3.01
CA ALA A 106 3.10 6.99 -3.32
C ALA A 106 4.08 7.09 -4.50
N ALA A 107 3.71 7.80 -5.57
CA ALA A 107 4.58 8.05 -6.72
C ALA A 107 5.89 8.73 -6.31
N TYR A 108 5.77 9.86 -5.62
CA TYR A 108 6.91 10.64 -5.15
C TYR A 108 7.84 9.79 -4.27
N ASN A 109 7.29 9.01 -3.34
CA ASN A 109 8.10 8.24 -2.42
C ASN A 109 8.74 7.00 -3.07
N LEU A 110 8.06 6.33 -4.00
CA LEU A 110 8.61 5.22 -4.78
C LEU A 110 9.80 5.66 -5.63
N GLU A 111 9.70 6.83 -6.27
CA GLU A 111 10.79 7.44 -7.02
C GLU A 111 11.94 7.85 -6.08
N ARG A 112 11.64 8.59 -5.01
CA ARG A 112 12.63 9.07 -4.03
C ARG A 112 13.42 7.91 -3.41
N ALA A 113 12.75 6.81 -3.11
CA ALA A 113 13.35 5.63 -2.50
C ALA A 113 13.99 4.67 -3.52
N ARG A 114 13.93 4.98 -4.83
CA ARG A 114 14.44 4.16 -5.93
C ARG A 114 13.89 2.73 -5.92
N VAL A 115 12.64 2.58 -5.48
CA VAL A 115 11.91 1.31 -5.58
C VAL A 115 11.49 1.06 -7.03
N LEU A 116 11.18 2.13 -7.74
CA LEU A 116 10.96 2.15 -9.17
C LEU A 116 12.11 2.90 -9.84
N SER A 117 12.53 2.40 -10.99
CA SER A 117 13.59 3.00 -11.81
C SER A 117 13.02 3.80 -12.96
N LEU A 118 11.79 3.49 -13.40
CA LEU A 118 11.18 4.11 -14.57
C LEU A 118 9.71 4.53 -14.30
N PRO A 119 9.24 5.68 -14.83
CA PRO A 119 7.85 6.12 -14.65
C PRO A 119 6.79 5.11 -15.09
N GLU A 120 7.06 4.33 -16.14
CA GLU A 120 6.16 3.28 -16.63
C GLU A 120 5.92 2.13 -15.65
N GLU A 121 6.81 1.95 -14.67
CA GLU A 121 6.67 0.93 -13.62
C GLU A 121 5.63 1.34 -12.56
N PHE A 122 5.32 2.65 -12.47
CA PHE A 122 4.43 3.19 -11.45
C PHE A 122 3.00 2.65 -11.53
N ASN A 123 2.39 2.72 -12.71
CA ASN A 123 1.01 2.28 -12.90
C ASN A 123 0.84 0.77 -12.59
N PRO A 124 1.69 -0.14 -13.13
CA PRO A 124 1.67 -1.55 -12.75
C PRO A 124 1.85 -1.77 -11.23
N TYR A 125 2.75 -1.00 -10.60
CA TYR A 125 3.02 -1.10 -9.17
C TYR A 125 1.79 -0.73 -8.32
N ILE A 126 1.23 0.46 -8.54
CA ILE A 126 0.14 1.01 -7.72
C ILE A 126 -1.20 0.35 -8.01
N ILE A 127 -1.55 0.09 -9.28
CA ILE A 127 -2.86 -0.49 -9.61
C ILE A 127 -3.00 -1.87 -8.97
N THR A 128 -1.94 -2.68 -9.01
CA THR A 128 -1.95 -4.03 -8.44
C THR A 128 -2.15 -3.98 -6.93
N ARG A 129 -1.42 -3.09 -6.24
CA ARG A 129 -1.53 -2.88 -4.79
C ARG A 129 -2.87 -2.29 -4.37
N ALA A 130 -3.38 -1.31 -5.11
CA ALA A 130 -4.68 -0.70 -4.85
C ALA A 130 -5.82 -1.72 -4.97
N LYS A 131 -5.78 -2.59 -6.00
CA LYS A 131 -6.73 -3.69 -6.17
C LYS A 131 -6.67 -4.67 -5.00
N TYR A 132 -5.46 -5.06 -4.58
CA TYR A 132 -5.25 -5.96 -3.44
C TYR A 132 -5.80 -5.38 -2.14
N VAL A 133 -5.38 -4.16 -1.78
CA VAL A 133 -5.84 -3.47 -0.57
C VAL A 133 -7.36 -3.26 -0.61
N GLY A 134 -7.91 -2.84 -1.75
CA GLY A 134 -9.35 -2.68 -1.93
C GLY A 134 -10.14 -3.98 -1.73
N GLY A 135 -9.60 -5.11 -2.20
CA GLY A 135 -10.16 -6.44 -1.95
C GLY A 135 -10.18 -6.79 -0.46
N LYS A 136 -9.03 -6.63 0.23
CA LYS A 136 -8.92 -6.90 1.67
C LYS A 136 -9.86 -6.05 2.52
N ILE A 137 -10.04 -4.77 2.20
CA ILE A 137 -10.97 -3.90 2.93
C ILE A 137 -12.42 -4.38 2.78
N LYS A 138 -12.81 -4.85 1.59
CA LYS A 138 -14.18 -5.36 1.34
C LYS A 138 -14.47 -6.61 2.19
N ASP A 139 -13.49 -7.49 2.36
CA ASP A 139 -13.65 -8.71 3.17
C ASP A 139 -13.77 -8.42 4.68
N LEU A 140 -13.35 -7.23 5.12
CA LEU A 140 -13.37 -6.79 6.52
C LEU A 140 -14.60 -5.92 6.87
N SER A 141 -15.44 -5.59 5.89
CA SER A 141 -16.54 -4.59 5.99
C SER A 141 -17.92 -5.19 5.91
#